data_AF-A0A133U3P7-F1
#
_entry.id   AF-A0A133U3P7-F1
#
_cell.length_a   1.000
_cell.length_b   1.000
_cell.length_c   1.000
_cell.angle_alpha   90.00
_cell.angle_beta   90.00
_cell.angle_gamma   90.00
#
_symmetry.space_group_name_H-M   'P 1'
#
loop_
_entity.id
_entity.type
_entity.pdbx_description
1 polymer ?
#
loop_
_entity_poly.entity_id
_entity_poly.type
_entity_poly.pdbx_seq_one_letter_code
_entity_poly.pdbx_strand_id
1 'polypeptide(L)'
;MEWGLMGVLCASVYLGLTRAVEGMSEPVNVESWVRHRQEKEIKPDIEHEKLSETVKKFTREGKKGEILVYLIDWVRKKGVPKEEVFETVEDLINYRDNEIPPLTTRWESERIKEENSEKRKEVLKNTIDRIERKG
;
A
#
# COMPACT_ATOMS: atom_id res chain seq x y z
N MET A 1 12.64 53.43 30.26
CA MET A 1 11.71 53.13 29.15
C MET A 1 12.27 52.12 28.13
N GLU A 2 13.58 51.86 28.11
CA GLU A 2 14.23 50.97 27.13
C GLU A 2 13.93 49.47 27.36
N TRP A 3 13.83 49.05 28.61
CA TRP A 3 13.52 47.66 28.97
C TRP A 3 12.09 47.22 28.62
N GLY A 4 11.14 48.17 28.60
CA GLY A 4 9.75 47.89 28.22
C GLY A 4 9.59 47.58 26.74
N LEU A 5 10.31 48.31 25.88
CA LEU A 5 10.34 48.05 24.44
C LEU A 5 10.99 46.70 24.13
N MET A 6 12.06 46.34 24.84
CA MET A 6 12.70 45.03 24.71
C MET A 6 11.73 43.89 25.08
N GLY A 7 10.95 44.06 26.15
CA GLY A 7 9.94 43.08 26.57
C GLY A 7 8.84 42.88 25.53
N VAL A 8 8.35 43.97 24.93
CA VAL A 8 7.28 43.92 23.90
C VAL A 8 7.78 43.27 22.61
N LEU A 9 9.02 43.54 22.20
CA LEU A 9 9.65 42.92 21.03
C LEU A 9 9.87 41.41 21.22
N CYS A 10 10.34 41.00 22.40
CA CYS A 10 10.47 39.59 22.73
C CYS A 10 9.11 38.88 22.75
N ALA A 11 8.08 39.52 23.31
CA ALA A 11 6.73 38.94 23.37
C ALA A 11 6.08 38.80 22.00
N SER A 12 6.27 39.77 21.09
CA SER A 12 5.70 39.71 19.74
C SER A 12 6.36 38.64 18.88
N VAL A 13 7.68 38.47 18.98
CA VAL A 13 8.42 37.39 18.32
C VAL A 13 8.01 36.03 18.89
N TYR A 14 7.87 35.92 20.21
CA TYR A 14 7.43 34.69 20.87
C TYR A 14 6.01 34.28 20.43
N LEU A 15 5.07 35.23 20.40
CA LEU A 15 3.69 34.99 19.94
C LEU A 15 3.58 34.71 18.43
N GLY A 16 4.50 35.23 17.62
CA GLY A 16 4.60 34.90 16.20
C GLY A 16 5.14 33.49 15.98
N LEU A 17 6.15 33.09 16.77
CA LEU A 17 6.73 31.75 16.73
C LEU A 17 5.72 30.69 17.20
N THR A 18 4.98 30.93 18.29
CA THR A 18 4.01 29.94 18.77
C THR A 18 2.89 29.71 17.77
N ARG A 19 2.39 30.76 17.10
CA ARG A 19 1.38 30.63 16.03
C ARG A 19 1.91 29.93 14.78
N ALA A 20 3.17 30.13 14.43
CA ALA A 20 3.80 29.43 13.31
C ALA A 20 4.02 27.93 13.62
N VAL A 21 4.38 27.61 14.88
CA VAL A 21 4.59 26.23 15.35
C VAL A 21 3.27 25.47 15.49
N GLU A 22 2.19 26.13 15.91
CA GLU A 22 0.83 25.52 15.97
C GLU A 22 0.29 25.16 14.58
N GLY A 23 0.66 25.91 13.52
CA GLY A 23 0.32 25.61 12.13
C GLY A 23 1.14 24.49 11.49
N MET A 24 2.21 24.03 12.14
CA MET A 24 3.14 23.02 11.61
C MET A 24 3.20 21.73 12.45
N SER A 25 2.43 21.64 13.54
CA SER A 25 2.48 20.50 14.46
C SER A 25 1.33 19.52 14.20
N GLU A 26 1.50 18.60 13.24
CA GLU A 26 0.85 17.29 13.35
C GLU A 26 1.49 16.51 14.52
N PRO A 27 0.71 15.68 15.24
CA PRO A 27 1.12 15.16 16.54
C PRO A 27 2.27 14.14 16.40
N VAL A 28 3.45 14.53 16.85
CA VAL A 28 4.60 13.64 17.04
C VAL A 28 4.38 12.84 18.32
N ASN A 29 4.08 11.55 18.17
CA ASN A 29 4.10 10.58 19.25
C ASN A 29 5.49 9.95 19.32
N VAL A 30 6.10 9.99 20.51
CA VAL A 30 7.51 9.66 20.77
C VAL A 30 7.60 8.24 21.34
N GLU A 31 8.74 7.58 21.10
CA GLU A 31 9.23 6.31 21.68
C GLU A 31 8.72 5.03 20.99
N SER A 32 9.56 4.13 20.46
CA SER A 32 10.85 3.66 20.98
C SER A 32 11.76 3.15 19.86
N TRP A 33 13.06 3.35 20.03
CA TRP A 33 14.14 2.80 19.22
C TRP A 33 14.00 1.28 18.99
N VAL A 34 13.73 0.80 17.77
CA VAL A 34 14.32 -0.44 17.21
C VAL A 34 14.29 -0.40 15.67
N ARG A 35 15.47 -0.60 15.08
CA ARG A 35 15.79 -0.90 13.66
C ARG A 35 15.63 0.24 12.64
N HIS A 36 16.75 0.52 11.99
CA HIS A 36 16.88 1.18 10.69
C HIS A 36 15.98 0.45 9.64
N ARG A 37 14.70 0.80 9.53
CA ARG A 37 13.93 0.59 8.30
C ARG A 37 14.02 1.89 7.53
N GLN A 38 14.64 1.81 6.37
CA GLN A 38 14.85 2.92 5.46
C GLN A 38 13.49 3.44 5.00
N GLU A 39 12.99 4.46 5.68
CA GLU A 39 11.79 5.21 5.31
C GLU A 39 12.14 6.03 4.07
N LYS A 40 11.89 5.49 2.88
CA LYS A 40 11.99 6.25 1.64
C LYS A 40 10.75 7.13 1.58
N GLU A 41 10.98 8.44 1.69
CA GLU A 41 10.02 9.50 1.37
C GLU A 41 9.21 9.12 0.11
N ILE A 42 7.92 8.86 0.30
CA ILE A 42 6.99 8.58 -0.80
C ILE A 42 6.70 9.92 -1.47
N LYS A 43 7.53 10.29 -2.45
CA LYS A 43 6.98 10.94 -3.63
C LYS A 43 5.96 9.95 -4.21
N PRO A 44 4.77 10.38 -4.64
CA PRO A 44 3.84 9.50 -5.34
C PRO A 44 4.48 9.19 -6.70
N ASP A 45 5.38 8.22 -6.69
CA ASP A 45 6.07 7.74 -7.86
C ASP A 45 5.02 7.06 -8.73
N ILE A 46 5.04 7.32 -10.03
CA ILE A 46 4.05 6.86 -11.02
C ILE A 46 3.88 5.32 -10.95
N GLU A 47 4.90 4.62 -10.45
CA GLU A 47 4.87 3.18 -10.16
C GLU A 47 3.82 2.76 -9.10
N HIS A 48 3.57 3.58 -8.08
CA HIS A 48 2.58 3.28 -7.03
C HIS A 48 1.14 3.43 -7.50
N GLU A 49 0.84 4.43 -8.32
CA GLU A 49 -0.50 4.63 -8.89
C GLU A 49 -0.83 3.50 -9.86
N LYS A 50 0.13 3.13 -10.71
CA LYS A 50 -0.03 2.03 -11.67
C LYS A 50 -0.18 0.67 -10.99
N LEU A 51 0.49 0.44 -9.86
CA LEU A 51 0.28 -0.75 -9.03
C LEU A 51 -1.14 -0.79 -8.46
N SER A 52 -1.63 0.33 -7.91
CA SER A 52 -2.99 0.43 -7.37
C SER A 52 -4.05 0.15 -8.43
N GLU A 53 -3.88 0.68 -9.64
CA GLU A 53 -4.76 0.40 -10.77
C GLU A 53 -4.73 -1.08 -11.16
N THR A 54 -3.55 -1.68 -11.22
CA THR A 54 -3.36 -3.09 -11.56
C THR A 54 -4.03 -4.02 -10.53
N VAL A 55 -3.91 -3.69 -9.24
CA VAL A 55 -4.60 -4.40 -8.15
C VAL A 55 -6.11 -4.29 -8.31
N LYS A 56 -6.65 -3.10 -8.61
CA LYS A 56 -8.08 -2.89 -8.85
C LYS A 56 -8.57 -3.69 -10.06
N LYS A 57 -7.83 -3.69 -11.17
CA LYS A 57 -8.17 -4.48 -12.37
C LYS A 57 -8.20 -5.97 -12.07
N PHE A 58 -7.23 -6.49 -11.34
CA PHE A 58 -7.24 -7.91 -10.96
C PHE A 58 -8.43 -8.22 -10.03
N THR A 59 -8.58 -7.49 -8.93
CA THR A 59 -9.63 -7.77 -7.93
C THR A 59 -11.05 -7.58 -8.46
N ARG A 60 -11.28 -6.65 -9.39
CA ARG A 60 -12.60 -6.40 -10.00
C ARG A 60 -12.86 -7.21 -11.26
N GLU A 61 -11.91 -7.25 -12.18
CA GLU A 61 -12.11 -7.77 -13.55
C GLU A 61 -11.44 -9.14 -13.76
N GLY A 62 -10.63 -9.63 -12.81
CA GLY A 62 -9.92 -10.90 -12.94
C GLY A 62 -8.70 -10.83 -13.88
N LYS A 63 -8.29 -9.63 -14.29
CA LYS A 63 -7.13 -9.41 -15.16
C LYS A 63 -5.82 -9.73 -14.43
N LYS A 64 -5.38 -10.98 -14.55
CA LYS A 64 -4.22 -11.52 -13.83
C LYS A 64 -2.85 -11.15 -14.44
N GLY A 65 -2.79 -10.91 -15.75
CA GLY A 65 -1.51 -10.74 -16.45
C GLY A 65 -0.65 -9.60 -15.91
N GLU A 66 -1.24 -8.40 -15.79
CA GLU A 66 -0.51 -7.21 -15.33
C GLU A 66 0.01 -7.37 -13.89
N ILE A 67 -0.82 -7.89 -12.97
CA ILE A 67 -0.43 -8.05 -11.56
C ILE A 67 0.68 -9.08 -11.40
N LEU A 68 0.67 -10.17 -12.17
CA LEU A 68 1.73 -11.17 -12.15
C LEU A 68 3.08 -10.59 -12.55
N VAL A 69 3.11 -9.77 -13.61
CA VAL A 69 4.35 -9.11 -14.06
C VAL A 69 4.92 -8.24 -12.95
N TYR A 70 4.08 -7.44 -12.30
CA TYR A 70 4.49 -6.58 -11.19
C TYR A 70 5.04 -7.37 -10.00
N LEU A 71 4.35 -8.42 -9.58
CA LEU A 71 4.77 -9.22 -8.41
C LEU A 71 6.06 -9.98 -8.70
N ILE A 72 6.22 -10.54 -9.90
CA ILE A 72 7.46 -11.23 -10.31
C ILE A 72 8.63 -10.24 -10.31
N ASP A 73 8.46 -9.03 -10.87
CA ASP A 73 9.50 -8.00 -10.85
C ASP A 73 9.85 -7.59 -9.40
N TRP A 74 8.85 -7.43 -8.53
CA TRP A 74 9.05 -7.10 -7.13
C TRP A 74 9.85 -8.18 -6.37
N VAL A 75 9.49 -9.45 -6.55
CA VAL A 75 10.20 -10.58 -5.94
C VAL A 75 11.65 -10.66 -6.43
N ARG A 76 11.88 -10.45 -7.73
CA ARG A 76 13.24 -10.43 -8.29
C ARG A 76 14.06 -9.25 -7.77
N LYS A 77 13.47 -8.07 -7.62
CA LYS A 77 14.12 -6.89 -7.01
C LYS A 77 14.54 -7.13 -5.55
N LYS A 78 13.87 -8.05 -4.84
CA LYS A 78 14.27 -8.50 -3.50
C LYS A 78 15.42 -9.53 -3.49
N GLY A 79 15.91 -9.95 -4.66
CA GLY A 79 17.02 -10.91 -4.76
C GLY A 79 16.61 -12.37 -4.56
N VAL A 80 15.32 -12.68 -4.59
CA VAL A 80 14.82 -14.05 -4.49
C VAL A 80 15.21 -14.83 -5.76
N PRO A 81 15.79 -16.05 -5.63
CA PRO A 81 16.19 -16.86 -6.78
C PRO A 81 14.99 -17.28 -7.63
N LYS A 82 15.23 -17.54 -8.91
CA LYS A 82 14.16 -17.75 -9.91
C LYS A 82 13.26 -18.93 -9.56
N GLU A 83 13.82 -19.97 -8.99
CA GLU A 83 13.14 -21.19 -8.57
C GLU A 83 12.12 -20.87 -7.46
N GLU A 84 12.51 -20.02 -6.51
CA GLU A 84 11.67 -19.57 -5.41
C GLU A 84 10.64 -18.50 -5.81
N VAL A 85 10.91 -17.74 -6.88
CA VAL A 85 9.94 -16.78 -7.43
C VAL A 85 8.67 -17.52 -7.83
N PHE A 86 8.81 -18.66 -8.53
CA PHE A 86 7.67 -19.46 -8.96
C PHE A 86 6.82 -19.91 -7.78
N GLU A 87 7.43 -20.53 -6.76
CA GLU A 87 6.74 -20.96 -5.53
C GLU A 87 6.02 -19.81 -4.81
N THR A 88 6.58 -18.60 -4.90
CA THR A 88 6.03 -17.42 -4.25
C THR A 88 4.74 -16.95 -4.91
N VAL A 89 4.66 -17.03 -6.24
CA VAL A 89 3.49 -16.57 -7.03
C VAL A 89 2.61 -17.71 -7.55
N GLU A 90 2.93 -18.95 -7.22
CA GLU A 90 2.27 -20.15 -7.74
C GLU A 90 0.76 -20.13 -7.50
N ASP A 91 0.33 -19.83 -6.27
CA ASP A 91 -1.09 -19.74 -5.89
C ASP A 91 -1.85 -18.75 -6.79
N LEU A 92 -1.23 -17.60 -7.09
CA LEU A 92 -1.80 -16.59 -7.97
C LEU A 92 -1.83 -17.06 -9.43
N ILE A 93 -0.78 -17.74 -9.91
CA ILE A 93 -0.71 -18.31 -11.26
C ILE A 93 -1.81 -19.37 -11.44
N ASN A 94 -2.00 -20.24 -10.46
CA ASN A 94 -2.94 -21.36 -10.53
C ASN A 94 -4.38 -20.96 -10.23
N TYR A 95 -4.60 -19.80 -9.62
CA TYR A 95 -5.94 -19.28 -9.33
C TYR A 95 -6.80 -19.12 -10.60
N ARG A 96 -8.04 -19.58 -10.48
CA ARG A 96 -9.13 -19.45 -11.45
C ARG A 96 -10.42 -19.08 -10.73
N ASP A 97 -11.17 -18.15 -11.32
CA ASP A 97 -12.50 -17.78 -10.85
C ASP A 97 -13.48 -18.96 -11.02
N ASN A 98 -14.48 -19.03 -10.15
CA ASN A 98 -15.60 -19.95 -10.34
C ASN A 98 -16.39 -19.52 -11.59
N GLU A 99 -16.73 -20.48 -12.45
CA GLU A 99 -17.57 -20.22 -13.62
C GLU A 99 -19.00 -19.91 -13.19
N ILE A 100 -19.65 -18.98 -13.90
CA ILE A 100 -21.06 -18.66 -13.70
C ILE A 100 -21.86 -19.54 -14.67
N PRO A 101 -22.71 -20.47 -14.18
CA PRO A 101 -23.53 -21.31 -15.06
C PRO A 101 -24.47 -20.47 -15.96
N PRO A 102 -24.82 -20.93 -17.16
CA PRO A 102 -25.62 -20.16 -18.11
C PRO A 102 -27.09 -19.95 -17.66
N LEU A 103 -27.62 -20.79 -16.78
CA LEU A 103 -29.02 -20.74 -16.31
C LEU A 103 -29.14 -20.24 -14.86
N THR A 104 -28.24 -19.33 -14.47
CA THR A 104 -28.20 -18.81 -13.11
C THR A 104 -29.08 -17.57 -12.97
N THR A 105 -29.80 -17.44 -11.85
CA THR A 105 -30.54 -16.21 -11.54
C THR A 105 -29.59 -15.03 -11.32
N ARG A 106 -30.09 -13.80 -11.50
CA ARG A 106 -29.28 -12.58 -11.32
C ARG A 106 -28.63 -12.51 -9.94
N TRP A 107 -29.38 -12.78 -8.88
CA TRP A 107 -28.86 -12.72 -7.51
C TRP A 107 -27.71 -13.70 -7.26
N GLU A 108 -27.82 -14.90 -7.82
CA GLU A 108 -26.82 -15.95 -7.67
C GLU A 108 -25.58 -15.65 -8.53
N SER A 109 -25.77 -15.08 -9.73
CA SER A 109 -24.65 -14.60 -10.55
C SER A 109 -23.86 -13.48 -9.88
N GLU A 110 -24.55 -12.56 -9.17
CA GLU A 110 -23.89 -11.50 -8.42
C GLU A 110 -23.17 -12.05 -7.18
N ARG A 111 -23.78 -13.04 -6.49
CA ARG A 111 -23.12 -13.75 -5.38
C ARG A 111 -21.81 -14.41 -5.83
N ILE A 112 -21.81 -15.13 -6.96
CA ILE A 112 -20.61 -15.78 -7.49
C ILE A 112 -19.53 -14.74 -7.86
N LYS A 113 -19.91 -13.60 -8.44
CA LYS A 113 -18.96 -12.51 -8.75
C LYS A 113 -18.33 -11.93 -7.48
N GLU A 114 -19.12 -11.72 -6.43
CA GLU A 114 -18.62 -11.23 -5.15
C GLU A 114 -17.66 -12.23 -4.52
N GLU A 115 -18.01 -13.52 -4.50
CA GLU A 115 -17.12 -14.58 -4.02
C GLU A 115 -15.80 -14.65 -4.80
N ASN A 116 -15.85 -14.51 -6.13
CA ASN A 116 -14.65 -14.45 -6.96
C ASN A 116 -13.81 -13.20 -6.64
N SER A 117 -14.44 -12.04 -6.43
CA SER A 117 -13.76 -10.82 -6.01
C SER A 117 -13.02 -10.99 -4.68
N GLU A 118 -13.69 -11.57 -3.67
CA GLU A 118 -13.08 -11.82 -2.35
C GLU A 118 -11.93 -12.82 -2.44
N LYS A 119 -12.10 -13.93 -3.17
CA LYS A 119 -11.02 -14.90 -3.41
C LYS A 119 -9.82 -14.28 -4.11
N ARG A 120 -10.04 -13.39 -5.10
CA ARG A 120 -8.94 -12.67 -5.77
C ARG A 120 -8.17 -11.79 -4.78
N LYS A 121 -8.87 -11.06 -3.89
CA LYS A 121 -8.21 -10.25 -2.84
C LYS A 121 -7.41 -11.13 -1.90
N GLU A 122 -7.96 -12.27 -1.48
CA GLU A 122 -7.31 -13.22 -0.58
C GLU A 122 -6.03 -13.80 -1.19
N VAL A 123 -6.10 -14.32 -2.42
CA VAL A 123 -4.93 -14.90 -3.11
C VAL A 123 -3.85 -13.85 -3.34
N LEU A 124 -4.24 -12.63 -3.72
CA LEU A 124 -3.29 -11.53 -3.88
C LEU A 124 -2.61 -11.18 -2.55
N LYS A 125 -3.40 -11.04 -1.47
CA LYS A 125 -2.86 -10.76 -0.13
C LYS A 125 -1.89 -11.84 0.32
N ASN A 126 -2.29 -13.11 0.22
CA ASN A 126 -1.44 -14.24 0.59
C ASN A 126 -0.13 -14.28 -0.21
N THR A 127 -0.18 -13.91 -1.49
CA THR A 127 1.00 -13.78 -2.34
C THR A 127 1.90 -12.66 -1.83
N ILE A 128 1.35 -11.46 -1.58
CA ILE A 128 2.10 -10.32 -1.02
C ILE A 128 2.75 -10.69 0.32
N ASP A 129 2.00 -11.33 1.23
CA ASP A 129 2.50 -11.78 2.54
C ASP A 129 3.63 -12.83 2.42
N ARG A 130 3.64 -13.65 1.35
CA ARG A 130 4.77 -14.54 1.05
C ARG A 130 5.99 -13.75 0.57
N ILE A 131 5.79 -12.79 -0.33
CA ILE A 131 6.86 -11.92 -0.85
C ILE A 131 7.52 -11.12 0.28
N GLU A 132 6.73 -10.64 1.23
CA GLU A 132 7.22 -9.92 2.41
C GLU A 132 8.02 -10.78 3.37
N ARG A 133 7.73 -12.07 3.48
CA ARG A 133 8.50 -13.00 4.33
C ARG A 133 9.84 -13.43 3.72
N LYS A 134 10.00 -13.35 2.40
CA LYS A 134 11.21 -13.78 1.67
C LYS A 134 12.25 -12.66 1.45
N GLY A 135 11.98 -11.42 1.85
CA GLY A 135 12.92 -10.29 1.76
C GLY A 135 13.03 -9.55 3.07
#